data_AF-A6EYW2-F1
#
_entry.id   AF-A6EYW2-F1
#
_cell.length_a   1.000
_cell.length_b   1.000
_cell.length_c   1.000
_cell.angle_alpha   90.00
_cell.angle_beta   90.00
_cell.angle_gamma   90.00
#
_symmetry.space_group_name_H-M   'P 1'
#
loop_
_entity.id
_entity.type
_entity.pdbx_description
1 polymer ?
#
loop_
_entity_poly.entity_id
_entity_poly.type
_entity_poly.pdbx_seq_one_letter_code
_entity_poly.pdbx_strand_id
1 'polypeptide(L)'
;MSDKVTIPMLQQKKKAGEKIVGIVAWDYQMAKIVDRVGVDILSVGDTVGINLWGQPNPLEVTMDQMVTVAQAVRRGTKRALVSVDFPYGPLQEGVDAAVRAAIRLVKEAGVDMIKLDGAADFPEAVTALTRAGIPVWAQFGITPQTALQYGMEYSAMSKAGAQVPEAMKERLVEEARMLEKAGAVLLDFTNSGPVVGPAATDAVDIPVIGGFGGGPWLDGRVRMGHAAIGYSAKHLDDDIETYANVAQITYDAISAFSEDVKAARQIKGAPPVNK
;
A
#
# COMPACT_ATOMS: atom_id res chain seq x y z
N MET A 1 -6.71 -5.64 25.27
CA MET A 1 -7.00 -5.63 23.82
C MET A 1 -6.42 -4.32 23.32
N SER A 2 -5.56 -4.31 22.30
CA SER A 2 -4.96 -3.06 21.82
C SER A 2 -6.03 -2.20 21.15
N ASP A 3 -6.01 -0.90 21.45
CA ASP A 3 -6.98 0.07 20.95
C ASP A 3 -6.91 0.24 19.43
N LYS A 4 -8.05 0.58 18.80
CA LYS A 4 -8.14 0.90 17.37
C LYS A 4 -7.21 2.09 17.06
N VAL A 5 -6.39 1.96 16.03
CA VAL A 5 -5.47 3.01 15.58
C VAL A 5 -6.26 4.18 15.02
N THR A 6 -5.82 5.40 15.30
CA THR A 6 -6.47 6.65 14.84
C THR A 6 -5.44 7.60 14.22
N ILE A 7 -5.92 8.55 13.41
CA ILE A 7 -5.05 9.58 12.80
C ILE A 7 -4.27 10.39 13.86
N PRO A 8 -4.88 10.85 14.97
CA PRO A 8 -4.13 11.50 16.04
C PRO A 8 -3.02 10.63 16.65
N MET A 9 -3.23 9.31 16.75
CA MET A 9 -2.18 8.39 17.21
C MET A 9 -1.00 8.36 16.22
N LEU A 10 -1.23 8.37 14.90
CA LEU A 10 -0.14 8.45 13.93
C LEU A 10 0.65 9.75 14.06
N GLN A 11 -0.03 10.88 14.26
CA GLN A 11 0.60 12.18 14.50
C GLN A 11 1.42 12.17 15.81
N GLN A 12 0.92 11.51 16.86
CA GLN A 12 1.64 11.33 18.11
C GLN A 12 2.90 10.47 17.91
N LYS A 13 2.83 9.40 17.11
CA LYS A 13 3.99 8.56 16.78
C LYS A 13 5.10 9.36 16.11
N LYS A 14 4.78 10.22 15.13
CA LYS A 14 5.77 11.17 14.54
C LYS A 14 6.42 12.04 15.62
N LYS A 15 5.61 12.70 16.47
CA LYS A 15 6.11 13.58 17.54
C LYS A 15 7.00 12.83 18.55
N ALA A 16 6.72 11.56 18.78
CA ALA A 16 7.50 10.68 19.66
C ALA A 16 8.72 10.04 18.97
N GLY A 17 8.89 10.21 17.65
CA GLY A 17 9.91 9.52 16.87
C GLY A 17 9.65 8.01 16.69
N GLU A 18 8.45 7.53 16.97
CA GLU A 18 8.04 6.14 16.80
C GLU A 18 7.66 5.86 15.35
N LYS A 19 8.23 4.80 14.76
CA LYS A 19 7.95 4.48 13.36
C LYS A 19 6.54 3.94 13.15
N ILE A 20 5.89 4.44 12.10
CA ILE A 20 4.60 3.95 11.62
C ILE A 20 4.84 2.74 10.70
N VAL A 21 4.08 1.68 10.91
CA VAL A 21 4.15 0.43 10.14
C VAL A 21 2.88 0.27 9.32
N GLY A 22 3.03 0.35 8.00
CA GLY A 22 1.99 0.06 7.02
C GLY A 22 2.25 -1.25 6.29
N ILE A 23 1.19 -2.00 6.00
CA ILE A 23 1.27 -3.18 5.14
C ILE A 23 0.19 -3.11 4.06
N VAL A 24 0.56 -3.39 2.81
CA VAL A 24 -0.43 -3.58 1.73
C VAL A 24 -0.94 -5.02 1.77
N ALA A 25 -2.25 -5.20 1.79
CA ALA A 25 -2.93 -6.49 1.75
C ALA A 25 -4.21 -6.42 0.91
N TRP A 26 -4.66 -7.57 0.39
CA TRP A 26 -5.76 -7.64 -0.56
C TRP A 26 -6.83 -8.70 -0.22
N ASP A 27 -6.60 -9.54 0.79
CA ASP A 27 -7.56 -10.56 1.18
C ASP A 27 -7.83 -10.58 2.69
N TYR A 28 -8.91 -11.24 3.05
CA TYR A 28 -9.41 -11.37 4.41
C TYR A 28 -8.43 -12.05 5.36
N GLN A 29 -7.73 -13.11 4.94
CA GLN A 29 -6.84 -13.87 5.80
C GLN A 29 -5.53 -13.12 6.03
N MET A 30 -4.96 -12.54 4.98
CA MET A 30 -3.79 -11.67 5.12
C MET A 30 -4.09 -10.49 6.05
N ALA A 31 -5.24 -9.83 5.86
CA ALA A 31 -5.65 -8.72 6.73
C ALA A 31 -5.74 -9.15 8.21
N LYS A 32 -6.29 -10.34 8.52
CA LYS A 32 -6.34 -10.85 9.89
C LYS A 32 -4.97 -11.13 10.49
N ILE A 33 -4.06 -11.72 9.71
CA ILE A 33 -2.70 -12.00 10.16
C ILE A 33 -1.99 -10.68 10.46
N VAL A 34 -2.04 -9.75 9.52
CA VAL A 34 -1.38 -8.44 9.61
C VAL A 34 -1.96 -7.58 10.74
N ASP A 35 -3.27 -7.57 10.93
CA ASP A 35 -3.90 -6.84 12.03
C ASP A 35 -3.50 -7.41 13.41
N ARG A 36 -3.31 -8.75 13.50
CA ARG A 36 -2.84 -9.42 14.71
C ARG A 36 -1.36 -9.18 15.01
N VAL A 37 -0.54 -8.96 13.98
CA VAL A 37 0.87 -8.52 14.15
C VAL A 37 0.92 -7.14 14.81
N GLY A 38 -0.12 -6.32 14.66
CA GLY A 38 -0.19 -5.01 15.30
C GLY A 38 0.36 -3.88 14.43
N VAL A 39 0.20 -3.95 13.11
CA VAL A 39 0.59 -2.84 12.20
C VAL A 39 -0.37 -1.66 12.31
N ASP A 40 0.11 -0.44 12.11
CA ASP A 40 -0.70 0.78 12.27
C ASP A 40 -1.71 0.96 11.13
N ILE A 41 -1.31 0.63 9.90
CA ILE A 41 -2.09 0.85 8.68
C ILE A 41 -2.13 -0.44 7.84
N LEU A 42 -3.33 -0.79 7.38
CA LEU A 42 -3.58 -1.79 6.34
C LEU A 42 -4.04 -1.06 5.08
N SER A 43 -3.18 -1.02 4.06
CA SER A 43 -3.49 -0.35 2.80
C SER A 43 -3.98 -1.36 1.76
N VAL A 44 -5.00 -0.96 1.02
CA VAL A 44 -5.54 -1.70 -0.11
C VAL A 44 -5.10 -0.99 -1.38
N GLY A 45 -3.93 -1.39 -1.90
CA GLY A 45 -3.32 -0.77 -3.07
C GLY A 45 -3.91 -1.26 -4.39
N ASP A 46 -4.03 -0.37 -5.37
CA ASP A 46 -4.50 -0.61 -6.74
C ASP A 46 -3.61 -1.59 -7.52
N THR A 47 -2.35 -1.71 -7.12
CA THR A 47 -1.38 -2.72 -7.59
C THR A 47 -1.81 -4.18 -7.36
N VAL A 48 -2.96 -4.45 -6.72
CA VAL A 48 -3.61 -5.77 -6.66
C VAL A 48 -3.78 -6.40 -8.04
N GLY A 49 -4.11 -5.57 -9.04
CA GLY A 49 -4.35 -6.00 -10.41
C GLY A 49 -3.18 -6.80 -10.98
N ILE A 50 -1.98 -6.22 -10.92
CA ILE A 50 -0.75 -6.85 -11.39
C ILE A 50 -0.29 -7.95 -10.44
N ASN A 51 -0.22 -7.65 -9.14
CA ASN A 51 0.54 -8.48 -8.20
C ASN A 51 -0.22 -9.69 -7.69
N LEU A 52 -1.55 -9.69 -7.77
CA LEU A 52 -2.39 -10.80 -7.31
C LEU A 52 -3.29 -11.35 -8.42
N TRP A 53 -3.81 -10.50 -9.31
CA TRP A 53 -4.75 -10.94 -10.35
C TRP A 53 -4.12 -11.14 -11.73
N GLY A 54 -2.84 -10.79 -11.90
CA GLY A 54 -2.11 -11.01 -13.15
C GLY A 54 -2.55 -10.12 -14.32
N GLN A 55 -3.17 -8.96 -14.05
CA GLN A 55 -3.40 -7.95 -15.08
C GLN A 55 -2.05 -7.49 -15.67
N PRO A 56 -1.96 -7.23 -16.98
CA PRO A 56 -0.72 -6.82 -17.62
C PRO A 56 -0.39 -5.33 -17.37
N ASN A 57 -1.36 -4.52 -16.96
CA ASN A 57 -1.23 -3.07 -16.81
C ASN A 57 -1.87 -2.61 -15.49
N PRO A 58 -1.22 -1.75 -14.67
CA PRO A 58 -1.78 -1.32 -13.40
C PRO A 58 -3.06 -0.47 -13.56
N LEU A 59 -3.28 0.11 -14.75
CA LEU A 59 -4.42 0.97 -15.05
C LEU A 59 -5.70 0.18 -15.37
N GLU A 60 -5.66 -1.16 -15.44
CA GLU A 60 -6.83 -2.00 -15.72
C GLU A 60 -7.73 -2.21 -14.50
N VAL A 61 -7.23 -1.93 -13.30
CA VAL A 61 -8.00 -2.12 -12.08
C VAL A 61 -9.14 -1.10 -12.00
N THR A 62 -10.36 -1.58 -11.76
CA THR A 62 -11.56 -0.73 -11.75
C THR A 62 -11.96 -0.32 -10.34
N MET A 63 -12.78 0.73 -10.23
CA MET A 63 -13.40 1.11 -8.95
C MET A 63 -14.19 -0.03 -8.29
N ASP A 64 -14.91 -0.85 -9.07
CA ASP A 64 -15.70 -1.97 -8.53
C ASP A 64 -14.81 -3.06 -7.93
N GLN A 65 -13.67 -3.32 -8.59
CA GLN A 65 -12.66 -4.22 -8.09
C GLN A 65 -12.05 -3.68 -6.80
N MET A 66 -11.72 -2.38 -6.74
CA MET A 66 -11.20 -1.72 -5.54
C MET A 66 -12.17 -1.76 -4.37
N VAL A 67 -13.47 -1.57 -4.60
CA VAL A 67 -14.50 -1.73 -3.56
C VAL A 67 -14.51 -3.17 -3.04
N THR A 68 -14.49 -4.16 -3.94
CA THR A 68 -14.57 -5.58 -3.58
C THR A 68 -13.39 -6.03 -2.72
N VAL A 69 -12.18 -5.69 -3.14
CA VAL A 69 -10.94 -6.03 -2.40
C VAL A 69 -10.86 -5.29 -1.07
N ALA A 70 -11.28 -4.02 -1.02
CA ALA A 70 -11.31 -3.25 0.22
C ALA A 70 -12.31 -3.81 1.24
N GLN A 71 -13.49 -4.26 0.80
CA GLN A 71 -14.44 -4.96 1.65
C GLN A 71 -13.85 -6.25 2.27
N ALA A 72 -13.07 -7.02 1.51
CA ALA A 72 -12.42 -8.23 2.01
C ALA A 72 -11.43 -7.91 3.13
N VAL A 73 -10.59 -6.89 2.93
CA VAL A 73 -9.62 -6.42 3.93
C VAL A 73 -10.31 -5.84 5.15
N ARG A 74 -11.32 -4.96 4.97
CA ARG A 74 -12.09 -4.37 6.08
C ARG A 74 -12.69 -5.44 7.00
N ARG A 75 -13.21 -6.54 6.46
CA ARG A 75 -13.75 -7.66 7.25
C ARG A 75 -12.68 -8.35 8.09
N GLY A 76 -11.43 -8.36 7.65
CA GLY A 76 -10.30 -8.98 8.35
C GLY A 76 -9.65 -8.07 9.40
N THR A 77 -9.83 -6.76 9.28
CA THR A 77 -9.18 -5.76 10.14
C THR A 77 -10.08 -5.33 11.30
N LYS A 78 -9.55 -5.33 12.53
CA LYS A 78 -10.23 -4.76 13.71
C LYS A 78 -9.54 -3.51 14.23
N ARG A 79 -8.21 -3.47 14.20
CA ARG A 79 -7.41 -2.50 14.94
C ARG A 79 -6.72 -1.47 14.04
N ALA A 80 -6.04 -1.90 12.98
CA ALA A 80 -5.34 -0.99 12.07
C ALA A 80 -6.33 -0.04 11.35
N LEU A 81 -5.84 1.13 10.95
CA LEU A 81 -6.55 1.99 9.99
C LEU A 81 -6.55 1.31 8.62
N VAL A 82 -7.72 1.25 7.98
CA VAL A 82 -7.84 0.71 6.62
C VAL A 82 -7.81 1.86 5.62
N SER A 83 -6.77 1.87 4.77
CA SER A 83 -6.66 2.77 3.63
C SER A 83 -6.99 2.05 2.34
N VAL A 84 -7.46 2.77 1.32
CA VAL A 84 -7.60 2.25 -0.05
C VAL A 84 -7.13 3.29 -1.05
N ASP A 85 -6.40 2.83 -2.06
CA ASP A 85 -5.89 3.65 -3.13
C ASP A 85 -7.02 3.95 -4.13
N PHE A 86 -6.99 5.14 -4.72
CA PHE A 86 -7.76 5.39 -5.93
C PHE A 86 -7.15 4.60 -7.10
N PRO A 87 -7.97 3.82 -7.85
CA PRO A 87 -7.53 3.39 -9.16
C PRO A 87 -7.42 4.62 -10.07
N TYR A 88 -6.70 4.47 -11.18
CA TYR A 88 -6.67 5.51 -12.22
C TYR A 88 -8.09 5.83 -12.73
N GLY A 89 -8.38 7.11 -12.96
CA GLY A 89 -9.67 7.58 -13.47
C GLY A 89 -10.26 8.70 -12.60
N PRO A 90 -10.80 8.43 -11.40
CA PRO A 90 -11.54 9.42 -10.62
C PRO A 90 -10.75 10.68 -10.28
N LEU A 91 -9.45 10.57 -9.98
CA LEU A 91 -8.62 11.73 -9.69
C LEU A 91 -8.38 12.56 -10.96
N GLN A 92 -8.08 11.89 -12.07
CA GLN A 92 -7.79 12.51 -13.37
C GLN A 92 -9.03 13.13 -14.04
N GLU A 93 -10.23 12.62 -13.74
CA GLU A 93 -11.50 13.18 -14.21
C GLU A 93 -11.85 14.52 -13.52
N GLY A 94 -11.27 14.79 -12.35
CA GLY A 94 -11.42 16.04 -11.62
C GLY A 94 -12.10 15.91 -10.25
N VAL A 95 -12.17 17.03 -9.54
CA VAL A 95 -12.56 17.10 -8.12
C VAL A 95 -13.89 16.41 -7.81
N ASP A 96 -14.93 16.66 -8.61
CA ASP A 96 -16.26 16.09 -8.35
C ASP A 96 -16.27 14.57 -8.53
N ALA A 97 -15.51 14.05 -9.50
CA ALA A 97 -15.35 12.61 -9.71
C ALA A 97 -14.57 11.98 -8.54
N ALA A 98 -13.49 12.63 -8.10
CA ALA A 98 -12.72 12.22 -6.94
C ALA A 98 -13.57 12.15 -5.66
N VAL A 99 -14.36 13.18 -5.36
CA VAL A 99 -15.24 13.19 -4.17
C VAL A 99 -16.29 12.07 -4.25
N ARG A 100 -16.91 11.84 -5.41
CA ARG A 100 -17.87 10.74 -5.59
C ARG A 100 -17.21 9.37 -5.34
N ALA A 101 -16.02 9.15 -5.90
CA ALA A 101 -15.28 7.90 -5.73
C ALA A 101 -14.86 7.67 -4.27
N ALA A 102 -14.38 8.71 -3.57
CA ALA A 102 -14.02 8.64 -2.16
C ALA A 102 -15.23 8.28 -1.30
N ILE A 103 -16.37 8.98 -1.49
CA ILE A 103 -17.63 8.70 -0.79
C ILE A 103 -18.05 7.24 -1.02
N ARG A 104 -17.92 6.76 -2.26
CA ARG A 104 -18.25 5.38 -2.61
C ARG A 104 -17.41 4.37 -1.83
N LEU A 105 -16.09 4.53 -1.82
CA LEU A 105 -15.17 3.65 -1.08
C LEU A 105 -15.45 3.68 0.42
N VAL A 106 -15.67 4.85 1.01
CA VAL A 106 -16.02 4.98 2.43
C VAL A 106 -17.35 4.27 2.74
N LYS A 107 -18.40 4.50 1.93
CA LYS A 107 -19.74 3.93 2.18
C LYS A 107 -19.83 2.44 1.91
N GLU A 108 -19.28 1.98 0.78
CA GLU A 108 -19.44 0.59 0.34
C GLU A 108 -18.38 -0.34 0.94
N ALA A 109 -17.15 0.15 1.15
CA ALA A 109 -16.06 -0.66 1.68
C ALA A 109 -15.71 -0.39 3.15
N GLY A 110 -16.20 0.71 3.75
CA GLY A 110 -16.00 1.00 5.18
C GLY A 110 -14.54 1.33 5.53
N VAL A 111 -13.79 1.89 4.58
CA VAL A 111 -12.41 2.31 4.77
C VAL A 111 -12.31 3.56 5.65
N ASP A 112 -11.20 3.71 6.37
CA ASP A 112 -10.97 4.82 7.29
C ASP A 112 -10.26 6.00 6.60
N MET A 113 -9.58 5.77 5.46
CA MET A 113 -8.75 6.76 4.76
C MET A 113 -8.67 6.45 3.26
N ILE A 114 -8.50 7.48 2.43
CA ILE A 114 -8.28 7.36 0.99
C ILE A 114 -6.85 7.74 0.66
N LYS A 115 -6.16 6.90 -0.13
CA LYS A 115 -4.84 7.19 -0.66
C LYS A 115 -4.95 7.70 -2.10
N LEU A 116 -4.37 8.88 -2.36
CA LEU A 116 -4.36 9.53 -3.66
C LEU A 116 -2.95 9.53 -4.24
N ASP A 117 -2.79 8.85 -5.37
CA ASP A 117 -1.53 8.81 -6.13
C ASP A 117 -1.42 10.02 -7.05
N GLY A 118 -0.24 10.65 -7.06
CA GLY A 118 -0.03 11.91 -7.79
C GLY A 118 -0.81 13.09 -7.20
N ALA A 119 -1.11 13.07 -5.90
CA ALA A 119 -1.93 14.09 -5.25
C ALA A 119 -1.35 15.52 -5.36
N ALA A 120 -0.02 15.66 -5.49
CA ALA A 120 0.64 16.95 -5.67
C ALA A 120 0.21 17.69 -6.96
N ASP A 121 -0.25 16.95 -7.97
CA ASP A 121 -0.78 17.52 -9.21
C ASP A 121 -2.26 17.94 -9.08
N PHE A 122 -2.94 17.52 -8.00
CA PHE A 122 -4.36 17.74 -7.73
C PHE A 122 -4.65 18.17 -6.27
N PRO A 123 -3.98 19.21 -5.73
CA PRO A 123 -4.16 19.64 -4.34
C PRO A 123 -5.60 20.08 -4.00
N GLU A 124 -6.36 20.54 -4.99
CA GLU A 124 -7.78 20.87 -4.84
C GLU A 124 -8.65 19.63 -4.55
N ALA A 125 -8.28 18.46 -5.06
CA ALA A 125 -8.96 17.20 -4.74
C ALA A 125 -8.71 16.80 -3.28
N VAL A 126 -7.47 16.93 -2.80
CA VAL A 126 -7.12 16.73 -1.37
C VAL A 126 -7.96 17.63 -0.47
N THR A 127 -8.06 18.92 -0.84
CA THR A 127 -8.89 19.90 -0.11
C THR A 127 -10.37 19.50 -0.10
N ALA A 128 -10.91 19.07 -1.24
CA ALA A 128 -12.31 18.70 -1.37
C ALA A 128 -12.67 17.44 -0.58
N LEU A 129 -11.83 16.39 -0.64
CA LEU A 129 -12.02 15.16 0.13
C LEU A 129 -11.93 15.44 1.64
N THR A 130 -10.95 16.23 2.06
CA THR A 130 -10.81 16.62 3.48
C THR A 130 -12.03 17.40 3.97
N ARG A 131 -12.54 18.36 3.17
CA ARG A 131 -13.79 19.09 3.47
C ARG A 131 -15.02 18.19 3.52
N ALA A 132 -15.04 17.10 2.75
CA ALA A 132 -16.08 16.08 2.82
C ALA A 132 -15.98 15.17 4.06
N GLY A 133 -14.99 15.41 4.94
CA GLY A 133 -14.76 14.62 6.16
C GLY A 133 -14.01 13.30 5.91
N ILE A 134 -13.35 13.16 4.76
CA ILE A 134 -12.62 11.95 4.37
C ILE A 134 -11.12 12.18 4.57
N PRO A 135 -10.44 11.46 5.47
CA PRO A 135 -8.99 11.57 5.65
C PRO A 135 -8.25 11.18 4.37
N VAL A 136 -7.22 11.95 4.02
CA VAL A 136 -6.42 11.75 2.80
C VAL A 136 -4.99 11.37 3.15
N TRP A 137 -4.54 10.25 2.61
CA TRP A 137 -3.13 9.88 2.50
C TRP A 137 -2.63 10.31 1.11
N ALA A 138 -1.87 11.40 1.05
CA ALA A 138 -1.47 11.99 -0.23
C ALA A 138 -0.08 11.50 -0.65
N GLN A 139 0.03 10.90 -1.84
CA GLN A 139 1.31 10.53 -2.42
C GLN A 139 1.82 11.65 -3.34
N PHE A 140 3.13 11.91 -3.28
CA PHE A 140 3.79 12.94 -4.08
C PHE A 140 5.14 12.47 -4.62
N GLY A 141 5.79 13.34 -5.41
CA GLY A 141 6.97 12.99 -6.18
C GLY A 141 6.66 12.14 -7.42
N ILE A 142 7.59 11.26 -7.77
CA ILE A 142 7.43 10.42 -8.97
C ILE A 142 6.64 9.18 -8.56
N THR A 143 5.42 9.08 -9.08
CA THR A 143 4.48 8.02 -8.75
C THR A 143 4.31 7.05 -9.92
N PRO A 144 3.79 5.84 -9.69
CA PRO A 144 3.38 4.91 -10.75
C PRO A 144 2.55 5.57 -11.86
N GLN A 145 1.63 6.44 -11.47
CA GLN A 145 0.68 7.10 -12.36
C GLN A 145 1.31 8.29 -13.12
N THR A 146 2.36 8.91 -12.57
CA THR A 146 3.04 10.07 -13.17
C THR A 146 4.37 9.73 -13.87
N ALA A 147 4.91 8.53 -13.69
CA ALA A 147 6.23 8.13 -14.19
C ALA A 147 6.43 8.32 -15.71
N LEU A 148 5.38 8.07 -16.51
CA LEU A 148 5.42 8.27 -17.96
C LEU A 148 5.72 9.73 -18.36
N GLN A 149 5.25 10.71 -17.57
CA GLN A 149 5.52 12.13 -17.81
C GLN A 149 7.01 12.47 -17.64
N TYR A 150 7.71 11.68 -16.83
CA TYR A 150 9.15 11.79 -16.59
C TYR A 150 9.97 10.85 -17.50
N GLY A 151 9.34 10.20 -18.49
CA GLY A 151 10.01 9.26 -19.39
C GLY A 151 10.52 8.00 -18.69
N MET A 152 9.94 7.65 -17.54
CA MET A 152 10.35 6.49 -16.75
C MET A 152 9.33 5.35 -16.84
N GLU A 153 9.84 4.15 -17.08
CA GLU A 153 9.06 2.92 -16.96
C GLU A 153 8.74 2.64 -15.49
N TYR A 154 7.52 2.17 -15.22
CA TYR A 154 7.09 1.77 -13.86
C TYR A 154 8.07 0.79 -13.20
N SER A 155 8.62 -0.14 -13.99
CA SER A 155 9.59 -1.13 -13.52
C SER A 155 10.90 -0.52 -13.03
N ALA A 156 11.30 0.64 -13.58
CA ALA A 156 12.53 1.33 -13.18
C ALA A 156 12.43 1.91 -11.77
N MET A 157 11.24 2.34 -11.35
CA MET A 157 10.98 2.83 -9.98
C MET A 157 11.00 1.73 -8.92
N SER A 158 10.88 0.47 -9.33
CA SER A 158 10.90 -0.70 -8.45
C SER A 158 12.28 -1.36 -8.36
N LYS A 159 13.33 -0.75 -8.92
CA LYS A 159 14.71 -1.25 -8.88
C LYS A 159 15.43 -0.85 -7.60
N ALA A 160 16.22 -1.76 -7.02
CA ALA A 160 17.06 -1.46 -5.87
C ALA A 160 17.93 -0.22 -6.12
N GLY A 161 17.93 0.74 -5.19
CA GLY A 161 18.65 2.00 -5.30
C GLY A 161 17.93 3.12 -6.09
N ALA A 162 16.73 2.89 -6.60
CA ALA A 162 15.91 3.95 -7.20
C ALA A 162 15.60 5.03 -6.15
N GLN A 163 15.98 6.27 -6.46
CA GLN A 163 15.72 7.44 -5.63
C GLN A 163 15.50 8.68 -6.49
N VAL A 164 14.74 9.64 -5.97
CA VAL A 164 14.56 10.95 -6.60
C VAL A 164 15.91 11.69 -6.68
N PRO A 165 16.19 12.42 -7.77
CA PRO A 165 17.36 13.28 -7.87
C PRO A 165 17.37 14.36 -6.78
N GLU A 166 18.53 14.62 -6.19
CA GLU A 166 18.68 15.67 -5.17
C GLU A 166 18.29 17.06 -5.67
N ALA A 167 18.44 17.32 -6.98
CA ALA A 167 18.01 18.57 -7.62
C ALA A 167 16.49 18.82 -7.48
N MET A 168 15.68 17.80 -7.20
CA MET A 168 14.24 17.92 -6.98
C MET A 168 13.89 18.26 -5.53
N LYS A 169 14.88 18.42 -4.64
CA LYS A 169 14.66 18.61 -3.20
C LYS A 169 13.72 19.75 -2.86
N GLU A 170 13.98 20.95 -3.38
CA GLU A 170 13.18 22.14 -3.07
C GLU A 170 11.72 21.95 -3.50
N ARG A 171 11.52 21.49 -4.75
CA ARG A 171 10.20 21.17 -5.30
C ARG A 171 9.44 20.15 -4.45
N LEU A 172 10.09 19.07 -4.04
CA LEU A 172 9.46 17.98 -3.27
C LEU A 172 9.14 18.40 -1.82
N VAL A 173 9.94 19.28 -1.23
CA VAL A 173 9.63 19.91 0.06
C VAL A 173 8.41 20.83 -0.06
N GLU A 174 8.31 21.59 -1.15
CA GLU A 174 7.15 22.45 -1.42
C GLU A 174 5.87 21.62 -1.67
N GLU A 175 5.96 20.52 -2.42
CA GLU A 175 4.85 19.57 -2.61
C GLU A 175 4.34 19.03 -1.27
N ALA A 176 5.25 18.61 -0.38
CA ALA A 176 4.86 18.11 0.95
C ALA A 176 4.08 19.16 1.76
N ARG A 177 4.58 20.40 1.82
CA ARG A 177 3.91 21.53 2.50
C ARG A 177 2.57 21.89 1.85
N MET A 178 2.52 21.85 0.52
CA MET A 178 1.29 22.11 -0.23
C MET A 178 0.20 21.11 0.15
N LEU A 179 0.54 19.82 0.19
CA LEU A 179 -0.39 18.75 0.52
C LEU A 179 -0.85 18.77 1.98
N GLU A 180 0.06 19.08 2.90
CA GLU A 180 -0.31 19.33 4.30
C GLU A 180 -1.31 20.51 4.39
N LYS A 181 -1.01 21.63 3.73
CA LYS A 181 -1.91 22.79 3.69
C LYS A 181 -3.26 22.48 3.05
N ALA A 182 -3.28 21.58 2.06
CA ALA A 182 -4.51 21.09 1.44
C ALA A 182 -5.35 20.19 2.37
N GLY A 183 -4.79 19.73 3.49
CA GLY A 183 -5.49 18.96 4.51
C GLY A 183 -5.17 17.46 4.51
N ALA A 184 -4.12 17.01 3.81
CA ALA A 184 -3.64 15.64 3.94
C ALA A 184 -3.31 15.34 5.41
N VAL A 185 -3.60 14.11 5.86
CA VAL A 185 -3.33 13.66 7.23
C VAL A 185 -2.08 12.77 7.34
N LEU A 186 -1.60 12.30 6.20
CA LEU A 186 -0.47 11.40 6.03
C LEU A 186 0.10 11.60 4.62
N LEU A 187 1.41 11.57 4.45
CA LEU A 187 2.05 11.62 3.14
C LEU A 187 2.70 10.27 2.78
N ASP A 188 2.63 9.88 1.52
CA ASP A 188 3.43 8.78 0.94
C ASP A 188 4.55 9.36 0.08
N PHE A 189 5.80 9.05 0.43
CA PHE A 189 6.98 9.46 -0.30
C PHE A 189 7.85 8.25 -0.71
N THR A 190 7.52 7.71 -1.88
CA THR A 190 8.26 6.60 -2.50
C THR A 190 9.59 7.11 -3.08
N ASN A 191 10.64 6.27 -3.02
CA ASN A 191 11.96 6.58 -3.58
C ASN A 191 12.58 7.90 -3.07
N SER A 192 12.33 8.26 -1.81
CA SER A 192 12.69 9.58 -1.28
C SER A 192 14.19 9.84 -1.10
N GLY A 193 15.01 8.79 -0.95
CA GLY A 193 16.45 8.93 -0.78
C GLY A 193 16.87 9.61 0.55
N PRO A 194 18.13 9.43 0.99
CA PRO A 194 18.61 9.89 2.30
C PRO A 194 18.77 11.40 2.42
N VAL A 195 18.64 12.15 1.31
CA VAL A 195 18.78 13.60 1.28
C VAL A 195 17.44 14.30 1.17
N VAL A 196 16.57 13.88 0.25
CA VAL A 196 15.27 14.53 0.03
C VAL A 196 14.23 14.03 1.03
N GLY A 197 14.25 12.74 1.39
CA GLY A 197 13.32 12.16 2.35
C GLY A 197 13.30 12.84 3.73
N PRO A 198 14.45 13.00 4.43
CA PRO A 198 14.46 13.71 5.70
C PRO A 198 14.02 15.17 5.54
N ALA A 199 14.48 15.86 4.48
CA ALA A 199 14.13 17.25 4.24
C ALA A 199 12.63 17.46 4.06
N ALA A 200 11.93 16.58 3.34
CA ALA A 200 10.48 16.63 3.21
C ALA A 200 9.77 16.25 4.51
N THR A 201 10.31 15.29 5.27
CA THR A 201 9.76 14.83 6.55
C THR A 201 9.80 15.93 7.62
N ASP A 202 10.91 16.66 7.69
CA ASP A 202 11.14 17.77 8.63
C ASP A 202 10.35 19.03 8.26
N ALA A 203 9.87 19.13 7.02
CA ALA A 203 9.19 20.31 6.51
C ALA A 203 7.69 20.40 6.85
N VAL A 204 7.11 19.32 7.40
CA VAL A 204 5.67 19.16 7.68
C VAL A 204 5.44 18.53 9.06
N ASP A 205 4.31 18.86 9.68
CA ASP A 205 3.89 18.35 10.99
C ASP A 205 3.13 17.01 10.91
N ILE A 206 2.55 16.68 9.74
CA ILE A 206 1.92 15.38 9.49
C ILE A 206 2.95 14.27 9.21
N PRO A 207 2.64 12.99 9.47
CA PRO A 207 3.57 11.90 9.18
C PRO A 207 3.86 11.74 7.69
N VAL A 208 5.12 11.46 7.38
CA VAL A 208 5.58 11.11 6.04
C VAL A 208 6.08 9.68 6.10
N ILE A 209 5.41 8.76 5.41
CA ILE A 209 5.84 7.37 5.31
C ILE A 209 6.12 7.04 3.85
N GLY A 210 6.78 5.92 3.57
CA GLY A 210 7.13 5.59 2.19
C GLY A 210 7.20 4.11 1.93
N GLY A 211 6.82 3.75 0.71
CA GLY A 211 6.96 2.40 0.18
C GLY A 211 8.39 2.04 -0.17
N PHE A 212 8.54 1.48 -1.38
CA PHE A 212 9.84 1.16 -1.95
C PHE A 212 10.74 2.42 -1.99
N GLY A 213 12.02 2.28 -1.63
CA GLY A 213 12.98 3.39 -1.59
C GLY A 213 12.77 4.49 -0.53
N GLY A 214 11.67 4.52 0.23
CA GLY A 214 11.37 5.57 1.21
C GLY A 214 12.05 5.39 2.58
N GLY A 215 13.39 5.40 2.66
CA GLY A 215 14.31 5.03 3.78
C GLY A 215 13.93 5.12 5.28
N PRO A 216 14.83 4.70 6.19
CA PRO A 216 14.66 4.83 7.66
C PRO A 216 14.51 6.28 8.15
N TRP A 217 14.79 7.26 7.29
CA TRP A 217 14.65 8.69 7.52
C TRP A 217 13.21 9.20 7.51
N LEU A 218 12.24 8.44 6.99
CA LEU A 218 10.82 8.79 7.05
C LEU A 218 10.20 8.41 8.40
N ASP A 219 9.01 8.94 8.71
CA ASP A 219 8.26 8.64 9.95
C ASP A 219 7.75 7.19 10.02
N GLY A 220 7.91 6.42 8.95
CA GLY A 220 7.43 5.04 8.87
C GLY A 220 7.60 4.45 7.48
N ARG A 221 7.17 3.20 7.34
CA ARG A 221 7.30 2.42 6.11
C ARG A 221 6.01 1.70 5.76
N VAL A 222 5.73 1.61 4.47
CA VAL A 222 4.72 0.69 3.93
C VAL A 222 5.39 -0.39 3.10
N ARG A 223 4.99 -1.65 3.27
CA ARG A 223 5.49 -2.77 2.45
C ARG A 223 4.34 -3.65 2.00
N MET A 224 4.39 -4.11 0.76
CA MET A 224 3.44 -5.10 0.28
C MET A 224 3.65 -6.42 1.02
N GLY A 225 2.59 -6.95 1.66
CA GLY A 225 2.65 -8.17 2.45
C GLY A 225 3.14 -9.36 1.64
N HIS A 226 2.58 -9.55 0.44
CA HIS A 226 2.99 -10.60 -0.51
C HIS A 226 4.47 -10.51 -0.89
N ALA A 227 5.02 -9.30 -1.04
CA ALA A 227 6.44 -9.09 -1.31
C ALA A 227 7.32 -9.30 -0.06
N ALA A 228 6.80 -9.07 1.15
CA ALA A 228 7.53 -9.34 2.39
C ALA A 228 7.70 -10.85 2.63
N ILE A 229 6.67 -11.63 2.33
CA ILE A 229 6.66 -13.10 2.52
C ILE A 229 7.11 -13.89 1.29
N GLY A 230 7.55 -13.21 0.22
CA GLY A 230 8.06 -13.87 -0.98
C GLY A 230 7.02 -14.74 -1.72
N TYR A 231 5.76 -14.30 -1.82
CA TYR A 231 4.67 -15.12 -2.39
C TYR A 231 4.68 -15.27 -3.93
N SER A 232 5.36 -14.38 -4.66
CA SER A 232 5.36 -14.42 -6.13
C SER A 232 5.98 -15.72 -6.67
N ALA A 233 5.32 -16.34 -7.66
CA ALA A 233 5.80 -17.60 -8.26
C ALA A 233 7.18 -17.47 -8.93
N LYS A 234 7.60 -16.27 -9.35
CA LYS A 234 8.95 -16.03 -9.88
C LYS A 234 10.07 -16.40 -8.89
N HIS A 235 9.76 -16.41 -7.60
CA HIS A 235 10.70 -16.76 -6.54
C HIS A 235 10.94 -18.27 -6.39
N LEU A 236 10.35 -19.08 -7.28
CA LEU A 236 10.73 -20.48 -7.47
C LEU A 236 12.02 -20.60 -8.30
N ASP A 237 12.26 -19.63 -9.20
CA ASP A 237 13.40 -19.63 -10.11
C ASP A 237 14.50 -18.64 -9.68
N ASP A 238 14.12 -17.56 -8.98
CA ASP A 238 15.01 -16.48 -8.56
C ASP A 238 15.31 -16.53 -7.04
N ASP A 239 16.59 -16.42 -6.67
CA ASP A 239 16.99 -16.11 -5.30
C ASP A 239 16.62 -14.66 -4.96
N ILE A 240 15.82 -14.47 -3.91
CA ILE A 240 15.43 -13.13 -3.44
C ILE A 240 15.76 -12.93 -1.96
N GLU A 241 16.07 -11.69 -1.61
CA GLU A 241 16.15 -11.26 -0.23
C GLU A 241 14.76 -10.79 0.26
N THR A 242 14.06 -11.69 0.97
CA THR A 242 12.78 -11.41 1.64
C THR A 242 12.74 -12.05 3.02
N TYR A 243 11.69 -11.80 3.80
CA TYR A 243 11.57 -12.37 5.14
C TYR A 243 11.21 -13.88 5.12
N ALA A 244 10.66 -14.38 4.01
CA ALA A 244 10.35 -15.78 3.79
C ALA A 244 10.18 -16.07 2.28
N ASN A 245 10.33 -17.32 1.85
CA ASN A 245 9.95 -17.77 0.50
C ASN A 245 8.67 -18.63 0.58
N VAL A 246 7.52 -17.98 0.70
CA VAL A 246 6.22 -18.69 0.75
C VAL A 246 5.87 -19.34 -0.59
N ALA A 247 6.39 -18.84 -1.72
CA ALA A 247 6.24 -19.51 -3.01
C ALA A 247 6.81 -20.93 -2.97
N GLN A 248 8.06 -21.09 -2.49
CA GLN A 248 8.69 -22.39 -2.34
C GLN A 248 7.93 -23.31 -1.37
N ILE A 249 7.54 -22.79 -0.20
CA ILE A 249 6.75 -23.56 0.79
C ILE A 249 5.45 -24.07 0.17
N THR A 250 4.79 -23.24 -0.63
CA THR A 250 3.54 -23.59 -1.31
C THR A 250 3.78 -24.66 -2.39
N TYR A 251 4.82 -24.49 -3.20
CA TYR A 251 5.22 -25.45 -4.23
C TYR A 251 5.53 -26.82 -3.62
N ASP A 252 6.35 -26.88 -2.57
CA ASP A 252 6.72 -28.14 -1.90
C ASP A 252 5.51 -28.84 -1.29
N ALA A 253 4.62 -28.09 -0.63
CA ALA A 253 3.42 -28.64 -0.01
C ALA A 253 2.45 -29.25 -1.04
N ILE A 254 2.21 -28.55 -2.15
CA ILE A 254 1.33 -29.02 -3.23
C ILE A 254 1.98 -30.19 -3.98
N SER A 255 3.29 -30.16 -4.18
CA SER A 255 4.04 -31.25 -4.83
C SER A 255 3.96 -32.53 -3.99
N ALA A 256 4.20 -32.44 -2.68
CA ALA A 256 4.07 -33.57 -1.77
C ALA A 256 2.64 -34.13 -1.75
N PHE A 257 1.62 -33.27 -1.77
CA PHE A 257 0.22 -33.72 -1.91
C PHE A 257 -0.01 -34.46 -3.23
N SER A 258 0.50 -33.95 -4.35
CA SER A 258 0.41 -34.61 -5.66
C SER A 258 1.06 -35.99 -5.65
N GLU A 259 2.23 -36.12 -5.01
CA GLU A 259 2.91 -37.41 -4.86
C GLU A 259 2.14 -38.40 -3.99
N ASP A 260 1.56 -37.93 -2.88
CA ASP A 260 0.74 -38.77 -2.01
C ASP A 260 -0.45 -39.36 -2.78
N VAL A 261 -1.12 -38.54 -3.60
CA VAL A 261 -2.22 -38.98 -4.47
C VAL A 261 -1.74 -40.00 -5.51
N LYS A 262 -0.65 -39.69 -6.25
CA LYS A 262 -0.12 -40.57 -7.29
C LYS A 262 0.33 -41.93 -6.76
N ALA A 263 0.81 -41.98 -5.52
CA ALA A 263 1.24 -43.21 -4.85
C ALA A 263 0.14 -43.89 -4.02
N ALA A 264 -1.11 -43.42 -4.10
CA ALA A 264 -2.25 -43.91 -3.32
C ALA A 264 -1.97 -43.99 -1.80
N ARG A 265 -1.28 -42.96 -1.27
CA ARG A 265 -1.01 -42.80 0.16
C ARG A 265 -2.15 -42.05 0.85
N GLN A 266 -2.23 -42.18 2.16
CA GLN A 266 -3.16 -41.41 2.98
C GLN A 266 -2.87 -39.90 2.83
N ILE A 267 -3.89 -39.13 2.45
CA ILE A 267 -3.78 -37.67 2.33
C ILE A 267 -3.63 -37.06 3.73
N LYS A 268 -2.59 -36.24 3.91
CA LYS A 268 -2.32 -35.52 5.17
C LYS A 268 -3.53 -34.65 5.55
N GLY A 269 -4.01 -34.78 6.78
CA GLY A 269 -5.15 -34.02 7.30
C GLY A 269 -6.54 -34.52 6.87
N ALA A 270 -6.63 -35.48 5.94
CA ALA A 270 -7.89 -36.15 5.62
C ALA A 270 -8.19 -37.27 6.63
N PRO A 271 -9.47 -37.61 6.87
CA PRO A 271 -9.83 -38.77 7.68
C PRO A 271 -9.13 -40.05 7.16
N PRO A 272 -8.67 -40.94 8.05
CA PRO A 272 -8.03 -42.19 7.64
C PRO A 272 -9.03 -43.03 6.85
N VAL A 273 -8.61 -43.49 5.67
CA VAL A 273 -9.38 -44.47 4.90
C VAL A 273 -8.91 -45.85 5.36
N ASN A 274 -9.69 -46.51 6.22
CA ASN A 274 -9.41 -47.90 6.59
C ASN A 274 -9.49 -48.76 5.32
N LYS A 275 -8.39 -49.43 4.97
CA LYS A 275 -8.37 -50.47 3.94
C LYS A 275 -8.96 -51.76 4.47
#